data_AF-A0A8T5JTF7-F1
#
_entry.id   AF-A0A8T5JTF7-F1
#
_cell.length_a   1.000
_cell.length_b   1.000
_cell.length_c   1.000
_cell.angle_alpha   90.00
_cell.angle_beta   90.00
_cell.angle_gamma   90.00
#
_symmetry.space_group_name_H-M   'P 1'
#
loop_
_entity.id
_entity.type
_entity.pdbx_description
1 polymer ?
#
loop_
_entity_poly.entity_id
_entity_poly.type
_entity_poly.pdbx_seq_one_letter_code
_entity_poly.pdbx_strand_id
1 'polypeptide(L)'
;MIHILLVSLGIIFLIWSLNLSLKITKKENQKKHNINWKILSGLIFLFIIGYLFDILYLIFIQKTNFRDMLISLVFFAGSIFVSLVINLSYDYIIELKKDKQRIHTQIVELQIISKGIKDKQLELEKTKQKLEIKNKELEDTLEEFYTYRLDIHNKENIKKFEKDNKKLKSKINSLKKSKK
;
A
#
# COMPACT_ATOMS: atom_id res chain seq x y z
N MET A 1 23.96 20.17 51.74
CA MET A 1 22.92 20.92 50.99
C MET A 1 22.85 20.55 49.51
N ILE A 2 23.97 20.42 48.79
CA ILE A 2 23.99 20.03 47.37
C ILE A 2 23.24 18.70 47.09
N HIS A 3 23.38 17.70 47.97
CA HIS A 3 22.70 16.40 47.88
C HIS A 3 21.17 16.53 47.80
N ILE A 4 20.59 17.33 48.71
CA ILE A 4 19.14 17.53 48.80
C ILE A 4 18.62 18.19 47.53
N LEU A 5 19.34 19.17 46.98
CA LEU A 5 18.97 19.81 45.71
C LEU A 5 19.00 18.81 44.55
N LEU A 6 20.05 18.00 44.45
CA LEU A 6 20.21 17.03 43.37
C LEU A 6 19.11 15.96 43.39
N VAL A 7 18.80 15.42 44.57
CA VAL A 7 17.77 14.39 44.74
C VAL A 7 16.38 14.99 44.54
N SER A 8 16.14 16.21 45.02
CA SER A 8 14.86 16.93 44.80
C SER A 8 14.61 17.20 43.32
N LEU A 9 15.65 17.61 42.57
CA LEU A 9 15.56 17.77 41.12
C LEU A 9 15.25 16.43 40.44
N GLY A 10 15.84 15.34 40.90
CA GLY A 10 15.54 14.00 40.41
C GLY A 10 14.08 13.56 40.65
N ILE A 11 13.50 13.91 41.81
CA ILE A 11 12.07 13.65 42.09
C ILE A 11 11.18 14.38 41.08
N ILE A 12 11.51 15.63 40.72
CA ILE A 12 10.74 16.38 39.70
C ILE A 12 10.76 15.63 38.36
N PHE A 13 11.93 15.15 37.93
CA PHE A 13 12.04 14.33 36.72
C PHE A 13 11.24 13.02 36.82
N LEU A 14 11.23 12.34 37.97
CA LEU A 14 10.46 11.11 38.17
C LEU A 14 8.95 11.36 38.19
N ILE A 15 8.48 12.46 38.80
CA ILE A 15 7.05 12.83 38.79
C ILE A 15 6.60 13.12 37.36
N TRP A 16 7.41 13.86 36.60
CA TRP A 16 7.13 14.13 35.20
C TRP A 16 7.07 12.83 34.36
N SER A 17 8.05 11.95 34.58
CA SER A 17 8.14 10.61 33.99
C SER A 17 6.93 9.73 34.31
N LEU A 18 6.50 9.73 35.58
CA LEU A 18 5.34 8.97 36.04
C LEU A 18 4.06 9.46 35.35
N ASN A 19 3.87 10.78 35.28
CA ASN A 19 2.73 11.37 34.58
C ASN A 19 2.68 10.97 33.10
N LEU A 20 3.84 10.93 32.43
CA LEU A 20 3.93 10.50 31.04
C LEU A 20 3.61 9.00 30.88
N SER A 21 4.17 8.15 31.74
CA SER A 21 3.89 6.71 31.77
C SER A 21 2.41 6.39 32.02
N LEU A 22 1.76 7.13 32.92
CA LEU A 22 0.32 6.99 33.19
C LEU A 22 -0.54 7.44 32.00
N LYS A 23 -0.14 8.50 31.27
CA LYS A 23 -0.81 8.91 30.02
C LYS A 23 -0.76 7.81 28.97
N ILE A 24 0.37 7.12 28.83
CA ILE A 24 0.51 5.97 27.91
C ILE A 24 -0.41 4.83 28.35
N THR A 25 -0.36 4.47 29.63
CA THR A 25 -1.18 3.40 30.22
C THR A 25 -2.68 3.62 29.99
N LYS A 26 -3.16 4.87 30.10
CA LYS A 26 -4.57 5.21 29.87
C LYS A 26 -4.98 5.19 28.39
N LYS A 27 -4.06 5.57 27.48
CA LYS A 27 -4.33 5.59 26.03
C LYS A 27 -4.17 4.22 25.37
N GLU A 28 -3.50 3.28 26.02
CA GLU A 28 -3.22 1.95 25.46
C GLU A 28 -4.35 0.96 25.77
N ASN A 29 -5.23 0.74 24.79
CA ASN A 29 -6.37 -0.18 24.87
C ASN A 29 -5.99 -1.67 24.80
N GLN A 30 -4.72 -2.00 24.52
CA GLN A 30 -4.28 -3.39 24.44
C GLN A 30 -3.95 -3.95 25.84
N LYS A 31 -4.78 -4.88 26.33
CA LYS A 31 -4.66 -5.51 27.65
C LYS A 31 -3.25 -6.03 27.98
N LYS A 32 -2.54 -6.58 27.00
CA LYS A 32 -1.19 -7.17 27.18
C LYS A 32 -0.11 -6.12 27.42
N HIS A 33 -0.11 -5.02 26.65
CA HIS A 33 0.88 -3.95 26.80
C HIS A 33 0.58 -3.06 28.03
N ASN A 34 -0.69 -2.98 28.43
CA ASN A 34 -1.11 -2.22 29.60
C ASN A 34 -0.46 -2.71 30.91
N ILE A 35 -0.21 -4.02 31.06
CA ILE A 35 0.49 -4.57 32.23
C ILE A 35 1.95 -4.09 32.31
N ASN A 36 2.69 -4.07 31.20
CA ASN A 36 4.07 -3.61 31.21
C ASN A 36 4.17 -2.12 31.59
N TRP A 37 3.27 -1.29 31.07
CA TRP A 37 3.19 0.13 31.44
C TRP A 37 2.74 0.36 32.88
N LYS A 38 1.88 -0.50 33.43
CA LYS A 38 1.52 -0.50 34.85
C LYS A 38 2.70 -0.90 35.75
N ILE A 39 3.42 -1.95 35.39
CA ILE A 39 4.64 -2.39 36.11
C ILE A 39 5.68 -1.27 36.07
N LEU A 40 5.92 -0.68 34.90
CA LEU A 40 6.85 0.44 34.75
C LEU A 40 6.44 1.64 35.61
N SER A 41 5.15 2.01 35.60
CA SER A 41 4.63 3.08 36.45
C SER A 41 4.79 2.76 37.94
N GLY A 42 4.56 1.50 38.34
CA GLY A 42 4.80 1.02 39.69
C GLY A 42 6.27 1.09 40.09
N LEU A 43 7.19 0.77 39.17
CA LEU A 43 8.63 0.85 39.40
C LEU A 43 9.10 2.31 39.56
N ILE A 44 8.59 3.23 38.73
CA ILE A 44 8.86 4.67 38.87
C ILE A 44 8.31 5.18 40.20
N PHE A 45 7.12 4.76 40.60
CA PHE A 45 6.55 5.12 41.89
C PHE A 45 7.40 4.60 43.07
N LEU A 46 7.93 3.38 42.97
CA LEU A 46 8.87 2.84 43.95
C LEU A 46 10.17 3.64 44.00
N PHE A 47 10.70 4.09 42.86
CA PHE A 47 11.85 5.00 42.83
C PHE A 47 11.55 6.33 43.54
N ILE A 48 10.38 6.93 43.32
CA ILE A 48 9.98 8.16 44.02
C ILE A 48 9.98 7.95 45.54
N ILE A 49 9.43 6.83 46.02
CA ILE A 49 9.47 6.48 47.45
C ILE A 49 10.92 6.39 47.95
N GLY A 50 11.80 5.71 47.21
CA GLY A 50 13.22 5.61 47.56
C GLY A 50 13.90 6.97 47.68
N TYR A 51 13.60 7.91 46.78
CA TYR A 51 14.20 9.25 46.81
C TYR A 51 13.64 10.08 47.97
N LEU A 52 12.37 9.91 48.33
CA LEU A 52 11.79 10.54 49.51
C LEU A 52 12.45 10.03 50.80
N PHE A 53 12.70 8.73 50.92
CA PHE A 53 13.43 8.16 52.06
C PHE A 53 14.86 8.68 52.16
N ASP A 54 15.56 8.84 51.04
CA ASP A 54 16.91 9.41 51.00
C ASP A 54 16.94 10.88 51.48
N ILE A 55 15.98 11.70 51.02
CA ILE A 55 15.83 13.08 51.51
C ILE A 55 15.56 13.09 53.02
N LEU A 56 14.68 12.24 53.52
CA LEU A 56 14.41 12.14 54.96
C LEU A 56 15.68 11.75 55.72
N TYR A 57 16.42 10.74 55.25
CA TYR A 57 17.69 10.30 55.85
C TYR A 57 18.70 11.45 55.94
N LEU A 58 18.88 12.20 54.84
CA LEU A 58 19.81 13.34 54.77
C LEU A 58 19.43 14.48 55.72
N ILE A 59 18.14 14.70 55.97
CA ILE A 59 17.64 15.73 56.90
C ILE A 59 17.93 15.33 58.35
N PHE A 60 17.73 14.06 58.72
CA PHE A 60 17.84 13.61 60.12
C PHE A 60 19.28 13.35 60.59
N ILE A 61 20.20 12.92 59.73
CA ILE A 61 21.50 12.40 60.19
C ILE A 61 22.68 13.38 60.03
N GLN A 62 22.53 14.50 59.30
CA GLN A 62 23.44 15.66 59.14
C GLN A 62 24.94 15.42 58.85
N LYS A 63 25.49 14.21 59.01
CA LYS A 63 26.86 13.84 58.63
C LYS A 63 26.86 13.35 57.19
N THR A 64 27.20 14.26 56.27
CA THR A 64 27.38 13.94 54.87
C THR A 64 28.78 13.43 54.60
N ASN A 65 28.90 12.24 54.02
CA ASN A 65 30.16 11.66 53.55
C ASN A 65 30.24 11.68 52.02
N PHE A 66 31.42 11.41 51.46
CA PHE A 66 31.61 11.23 50.02
C PHE A 66 30.66 10.17 49.41
N ARG A 67 30.30 9.15 50.20
CA ARG A 67 29.31 8.13 49.83
C ARG A 67 27.96 8.73 49.45
N ASP A 68 27.49 9.72 50.21
CA ASP A 68 26.19 10.35 49.99
C ASP A 68 26.21 11.19 48.71
N MET A 69 27.38 11.73 48.34
CA MET A 69 27.59 12.39 47.04
C MET A 69 27.38 11.42 45.88
N LEU A 70 27.98 10.22 45.95
CA LEU A 70 27.81 9.20 44.92
C LEU A 70 26.35 8.73 44.84
N ILE A 71 25.68 8.52 45.98
CA ILE A 71 24.27 8.10 46.01
C ILE A 71 23.38 9.17 45.36
N SER A 72 23.51 10.44 45.75
CA SER A 72 22.72 11.53 45.15
C SER A 72 22.99 11.67 43.66
N LEU A 73 24.24 11.50 43.20
CA LEU A 73 24.60 11.57 41.79
C LEU A 73 23.97 10.42 40.99
N VAL A 74 24.02 9.19 41.52
CA VAL A 74 23.39 8.01 40.91
C VAL A 74 21.88 8.19 40.84
N PHE A 75 21.25 8.70 41.90
CA PHE A 75 19.82 9.02 41.88
C PHE A 75 19.48 10.12 40.88
N PHE A 76 20.25 11.21 40.83
CA PHE A 76 20.00 12.23 39.83
C PHE A 76 20.14 11.70 38.40
N ALA A 77 21.23 11.00 38.09
CA ALA A 77 21.43 10.38 36.78
C ALA A 77 20.35 9.33 36.43
N GLY A 78 19.94 8.53 37.41
CA GLY A 78 18.87 7.53 37.25
C GLY A 78 17.52 8.17 36.89
N SER A 79 17.19 9.32 37.50
CA SER A 79 15.96 10.04 37.18
C SER A 79 15.95 10.61 35.76
N ILE A 80 17.08 11.14 35.29
CA ILE A 80 17.27 11.60 33.92
C ILE A 80 17.13 10.41 32.95
N PHE A 81 17.79 9.29 33.25
CA PHE A 81 17.72 8.09 32.44
C PHE A 81 16.28 7.59 32.28
N VAL A 82 15.54 7.45 33.38
CA VAL A 82 14.13 7.03 33.37
C VAL A 82 13.29 8.01 32.54
N SER A 83 13.49 9.32 32.72
CA SER A 83 12.78 10.35 31.96
C SER A 83 13.04 10.27 30.46
N LEU A 84 14.30 10.09 30.07
CA LEU A 84 14.69 9.96 28.67
C LEU A 84 14.09 8.71 28.03
N VAL A 85 14.18 7.56 28.70
CA VAL A 85 13.63 6.29 28.18
C VAL A 85 12.13 6.38 27.98
N ILE A 86 11.38 6.97 28.90
CA ILE A 86 9.92 7.10 28.76
C ILE A 86 9.56 8.09 27.66
N ASN A 87 10.27 9.20 27.55
CA ASN A 87 10.02 10.18 26.49
C ASN A 87 10.27 9.58 25.10
N LEU A 88 11.43 8.92 24.92
CA LEU A 88 11.75 8.25 23.66
C LEU A 88 10.74 7.15 23.32
N SER A 89 10.32 6.38 24.34
CA SER A 89 9.29 5.35 24.15
C SER A 89 7.94 5.95 23.76
N TYR A 90 7.58 7.10 24.32
CA TYR A 90 6.33 7.80 23.99
C TYR A 90 6.31 8.25 22.53
N ASP A 91 7.38 8.91 22.09
CA ASP A 91 7.52 9.43 20.74
C ASP A 91 7.50 8.29 19.71
N TYR A 92 8.25 7.21 19.98
CA TYR A 92 8.27 6.04 19.12
C TYR A 92 6.89 5.37 19.00
N ILE A 93 6.12 5.27 20.09
CA ILE A 93 4.76 4.72 20.05
C ILE A 93 3.83 5.59 19.19
N ILE A 94 3.95 6.92 19.27
CA ILE A 94 3.14 7.82 18.44
C ILE A 94 3.49 7.66 16.98
N GLU A 95 4.78 7.65 16.65
CA GLU A 95 5.27 7.50 15.29
C GLU A 95 4.83 6.15 14.68
N LEU A 96 4.99 5.06 15.42
CA LEU A 96 4.50 3.74 15.00
C LEU A 96 2.99 3.70 14.77
N LYS A 97 2.19 4.39 15.61
CA LYS A 97 0.74 4.46 15.41
C LYS A 97 0.40 5.23 14.13
N LYS A 98 1.11 6.31 13.85
CA LYS A 98 0.95 7.10 12.63
C LYS A 98 1.33 6.31 11.38
N ASP A 99 2.45 5.59 11.43
CA ASP A 99 2.91 4.74 10.33
C ASP A 99 1.96 3.57 10.06
N LYS A 100 1.46 2.93 11.11
CA LYS A 100 0.45 1.88 10.96
C LYS A 100 -0.80 2.38 10.25
N GLN A 101 -1.29 3.58 10.60
CA GLN A 101 -2.44 4.19 9.94
C GLN A 101 -2.14 4.51 8.47
N ARG A 102 -0.97 5.12 8.19
CA ARG A 102 -0.54 5.45 6.83
C ARG A 102 -0.44 4.21 5.94
N ILE A 103 0.18 3.14 6.44
CA ILE A 103 0.29 1.86 5.73
C ILE A 103 -1.10 1.28 5.46
N HIS A 104 -2.02 1.34 6.44
CA HIS A 104 -3.37 0.84 6.24
C HIS A 104 -4.12 1.60 5.14
N THR A 105 -4.03 2.93 5.11
CA THR A 105 -4.60 3.77 4.04
C THR A 105 -4.00 3.41 2.68
N GLN A 106 -2.67 3.29 2.58
CA GLN A 106 -1.99 2.93 1.33
C GLN A 106 -2.42 1.55 0.82
N ILE A 107 -2.58 0.56 1.70
CA ILE A 107 -3.08 -0.77 1.31
C ILE A 107 -4.49 -0.69 0.73
N VAL A 108 -5.38 0.08 1.35
CA VAL A 108 -6.77 0.25 0.87
C VAL A 108 -6.78 0.95 -0.50
N GLU A 109 -5.99 2.01 -0.68
CA GLU A 109 -5.86 2.70 -1.97
C GLU A 109 -5.32 1.77 -3.07
N LEU A 110 -4.26 1.01 -2.77
CA LEU A 110 -3.70 0.04 -3.71
C LEU A 110 -4.69 -1.04 -4.11
N GLN A 111 -5.53 -1.52 -3.18
CA GLN A 111 -6.58 -2.49 -3.48
C GLN A 111 -7.64 -1.91 -4.44
N ILE A 112 -8.04 -0.66 -4.26
CA ILE A 112 -8.99 0.04 -5.14
C ILE A 112 -8.39 0.20 -6.54
N ILE A 113 -7.15 0.68 -6.63
CA ILE A 113 -6.45 0.89 -7.91
C ILE A 113 -6.25 -0.45 -8.63
N SER A 114 -5.81 -1.49 -7.93
CA SER A 114 -5.62 -2.82 -8.49
C SER A 114 -6.91 -3.40 -9.07
N LYS A 115 -8.04 -3.22 -8.37
CA LYS A 115 -9.36 -3.62 -8.87
C LYS A 115 -9.72 -2.86 -10.16
N GLY A 116 -9.55 -1.54 -10.18
CA GLY A 116 -9.84 -0.72 -11.36
C GLY A 116 -8.98 -1.07 -12.57
N ILE A 117 -7.70 -1.41 -12.37
CA ILE A 117 -6.81 -1.89 -13.43
C ILE A 117 -7.31 -3.23 -13.99
N LYS A 118 -7.74 -4.15 -13.12
CA LYS A 118 -8.27 -5.46 -13.53
C LYS A 118 -9.55 -5.31 -14.37
N ASP A 119 -10.45 -4.41 -13.98
CA ASP A 119 -11.68 -4.15 -14.73
C ASP A 119 -11.38 -3.57 -16.13
N LYS A 120 -10.42 -2.63 -16.22
CA LYS A 120 -9.96 -2.10 -17.52
C LYS A 120 -9.27 -3.14 -18.39
N GLN A 121 -8.50 -4.06 -17.80
CA GLN A 121 -7.90 -5.18 -18.55
C GLN A 121 -8.98 -6.08 -19.16
N LEU A 122 -10.04 -6.38 -18.41
CA LEU A 122 -11.16 -7.17 -18.90
C LEU A 122 -11.92 -6.47 -20.03
N GLU A 123 -12.13 -5.15 -19.92
CA GLU A 123 -12.77 -4.36 -20.98
C GLU A 123 -11.92 -4.31 -22.27
N LEU A 124 -10.60 -4.16 -22.11
CA LEU A 124 -9.66 -4.19 -23.22
C LEU A 124 -9.67 -5.54 -23.95
N GLU A 125 -9.72 -6.64 -23.19
CA GLU A 125 -9.76 -8.00 -23.74
C GLU A 125 -11.05 -8.25 -24.55
N LYS A 126 -12.20 -7.84 -24.02
CA LYS A 126 -13.48 -7.88 -24.76
C LYS A 126 -13.44 -7.06 -26.04
N THR A 127 -12.84 -5.87 -25.98
CA THR A 127 -12.72 -4.98 -27.14
C THR A 127 -11.82 -5.60 -28.22
N LYS A 128 -10.70 -6.22 -27.83
CA LYS A 128 -9.82 -6.95 -28.75
C LYS A 128 -10.55 -8.10 -29.43
N GLN A 129 -11.26 -8.94 -28.69
CA GLN A 129 -12.04 -10.05 -29.26
C GLN A 129 -13.08 -9.56 -30.27
N LYS A 130 -13.80 -8.47 -29.95
CA LYS A 130 -14.79 -7.89 -30.87
C LYS A 130 -14.15 -7.36 -32.16
N LEU A 131 -12.97 -6.76 -32.07
CA LEU A 131 -12.20 -6.31 -33.24
C LEU A 131 -11.72 -7.49 -34.08
N GLU A 132 -11.28 -8.58 -33.45
CA GLU A 132 -10.85 -9.79 -34.14
C GLU A 132 -12.00 -10.44 -34.93
N ILE A 133 -13.19 -10.54 -34.32
CA ILE A 133 -14.40 -11.02 -35.00
C ILE A 133 -14.73 -10.13 -36.20
N LYS A 134 -14.74 -8.80 -36.02
CA LYS A 134 -15.02 -7.86 -37.12
C LYS A 134 -13.99 -7.93 -38.24
N ASN A 135 -12.71 -8.11 -37.92
CA ASN A 135 -11.67 -8.27 -38.93
C ASN A 135 -11.90 -9.55 -39.74
N LYS A 136 -12.26 -10.65 -39.08
CA LYS A 136 -12.61 -11.89 -39.76
C LYS A 136 -13.85 -11.76 -40.64
N GLU A 137 -14.93 -11.15 -40.14
CA GLU A 137 -16.13 -10.87 -40.94
C GLU A 137 -15.80 -10.04 -42.19
N LEU A 138 -14.88 -9.07 -42.05
CA LEU A 138 -14.42 -8.25 -43.17
C LEU A 138 -13.61 -9.06 -44.19
N GLU A 139 -12.71 -9.93 -43.73
CA GLU A 139 -11.95 -10.85 -44.60
C GLU A 139 -12.88 -11.80 -45.37
N ASP A 140 -13.84 -12.44 -44.67
CA ASP A 140 -14.82 -13.34 -45.27
C ASP A 140 -15.69 -12.60 -46.33
N THR A 141 -16.13 -11.37 -46.01
CA THR A 141 -16.89 -10.53 -46.94
C THR A 141 -16.08 -10.15 -48.18
N LEU A 142 -14.79 -9.82 -47.99
CA LEU A 142 -13.88 -9.52 -49.10
C LEU A 142 -13.73 -10.73 -50.03
N GLU A 143 -13.55 -11.93 -49.48
CA GLU A 143 -13.45 -13.17 -50.25
C GLU A 143 -14.73 -13.47 -51.04
N GLU A 144 -15.89 -13.26 -50.44
CA GLU A 144 -17.19 -13.37 -51.13
C GLU A 144 -17.28 -12.40 -52.32
N PHE A 145 -16.90 -11.13 -52.12
CA PHE A 145 -16.86 -10.14 -53.21
C PHE A 145 -15.88 -10.52 -54.34
N TYR A 146 -14.72 -11.07 -54.02
CA TYR A 146 -13.76 -11.53 -55.03
C TYR A 146 -14.33 -12.69 -55.84
N THR A 147 -14.91 -13.68 -55.17
CA THR A 147 -15.52 -14.85 -55.81
C THR A 147 -16.68 -14.42 -56.72
N TYR A 148 -17.56 -13.55 -56.23
CA TYR A 148 -18.67 -13.00 -57.00
C TYR A 148 -18.20 -12.25 -58.25
N ARG A 149 -17.16 -11.42 -58.13
CA ARG A 149 -16.58 -10.70 -59.28
C ARG A 149 -16.01 -11.66 -60.32
N LEU A 150 -15.32 -12.71 -59.90
CA LEU A 150 -14.76 -13.74 -60.78
C LEU A 150 -15.86 -14.47 -61.56
N ASP A 151 -16.95 -14.80 -60.88
CA ASP A 151 -18.14 -15.43 -61.45
C ASP A 151 -18.84 -14.56 -62.51
N ILE A 152 -19.00 -13.26 -62.25
CA ILE A 152 -19.52 -12.31 -63.24
C ILE A 152 -18.64 -12.29 -64.47
N HIS A 153 -17.32 -12.13 -64.29
CA HIS A 153 -16.38 -12.06 -65.40
C HIS A 153 -16.39 -13.34 -66.25
N ASN A 154 -16.46 -14.51 -65.61
CA ASN A 154 -16.59 -15.79 -66.30
C ASN A 154 -17.90 -15.89 -67.09
N LYS A 155 -19.04 -15.50 -66.49
CA LYS A 155 -20.34 -15.49 -67.17
C LYS A 155 -20.36 -14.55 -68.38
N GLU A 156 -19.75 -13.38 -68.28
CA GLU A 156 -19.62 -12.44 -69.41
C GLU A 156 -18.80 -13.03 -70.57
N ASN A 157 -17.68 -13.68 -70.26
CA ASN A 157 -16.85 -14.36 -71.26
C ASN A 157 -17.59 -15.49 -71.96
N ILE A 158 -18.32 -16.33 -71.21
CA ILE A 158 -19.13 -17.42 -71.79
C ILE A 158 -20.19 -16.85 -72.74
N LYS A 159 -20.94 -15.81 -72.31
CA LYS A 159 -21.94 -15.14 -73.16
C LYS A 159 -21.33 -14.58 -74.44
N LYS A 160 -20.11 -14.03 -74.37
CA LYS A 160 -19.37 -13.53 -75.53
C LYS A 160 -19.01 -14.67 -76.49
N PHE A 161 -18.44 -15.76 -75.98
CA PHE A 161 -18.12 -16.96 -76.78
C PHE A 161 -19.36 -17.55 -77.46
N GLU A 162 -20.49 -17.65 -76.76
CA GLU A 162 -21.75 -18.15 -77.35
C GLU A 162 -22.24 -17.26 -78.50
N LYS A 163 -22.16 -15.94 -78.34
CA LYS A 163 -22.54 -14.98 -79.37
C LYS A 163 -21.65 -15.11 -80.61
N ASP A 164 -20.34 -15.25 -80.42
CA ASP A 164 -19.38 -15.41 -81.50
C ASP A 164 -19.56 -16.76 -82.22
N ASN A 165 -19.82 -17.85 -81.48
CA ASN A 165 -20.15 -19.15 -82.07
C ASN A 165 -21.44 -19.12 -82.89
N LYS A 166 -22.49 -18.43 -82.43
CA LYS A 166 -23.72 -18.23 -83.23
C LYS A 166 -23.41 -17.51 -84.54
N LYS A 167 -22.58 -16.46 -84.51
CA LYS A 167 -22.13 -15.74 -85.73
C LYS A 167 -21.30 -16.62 -86.68
N LEU A 168 -20.42 -17.47 -86.15
CA LEU A 168 -19.65 -18.41 -86.95
C LEU A 168 -20.55 -19.43 -87.64
N LYS A 169 -21.52 -19.99 -86.90
CA LYS A 169 -22.46 -20.98 -87.43
C LYS A 169 -23.33 -20.40 -88.54
N SER A 170 -23.78 -19.15 -88.41
CA SER A 170 -24.51 -18.47 -89.49
C SER A 170 -23.64 -18.23 -90.72
N LYS A 171 -22.37 -17.82 -90.56
CA LYS A 171 -21.40 -17.69 -91.66
C LYS A 171 -21.09 -19.02 -92.37
N ILE A 172 -20.90 -20.11 -91.63
CA ILE A 172 -20.66 -21.44 -92.24
C ILE A 172 -21.87 -21.88 -93.05
N ASN A 173 -23.09 -21.68 -92.54
CA ASN A 173 -24.31 -22.04 -93.25
C ASN A 173 -24.51 -21.21 -94.53
N SER A 174 -24.14 -19.92 -94.53
CA SER A 174 -24.20 -19.11 -95.76
C SER A 174 -23.15 -19.56 -96.79
N LEU A 175 -21.94 -19.95 -96.35
CA LEU A 175 -20.90 -20.49 -97.23
C LEU A 175 -21.24 -21.87 -97.81
N LYS A 176 -21.91 -22.74 -97.04
CA LYS A 176 -22.40 -24.04 -97.54
C LYS A 176 -23.50 -23.87 -98.59
N LYS A 177 -24.35 -22.85 -98.47
CA LYS A 177 -25.35 -22.51 -99.48
C LYS A 177 -24.76 -21.95 -100.78
N SER A 178 -23.56 -21.38 -100.76
CA SER A 178 -22.90 -20.87 -101.97
C SER A 178 -22.03 -21.90 -102.71
N LYS A 179 -21.92 -23.13 -102.18
CA LYS A 179 -21.17 -24.25 -102.77
C LYS A 179 -22.07 -25.37 -103.32
N LYS A 180 -23.38 -25.13 -103.40
CA LYS A 180 -24.39 -25.99 -104.02
C LYS A 180 -25.02 -25.21 -105.17
#